data_AF-A0A183FCS4-F1
#
_entry.id   AF-A0A183FCS4-F1
#
_cell.length_a   1.000
_cell.length_b   1.000
_cell.length_c   1.000
_cell.angle_alpha   90.00
_cell.angle_beta   90.00
_cell.angle_gamma   90.00
#
_symmetry.space_group_name_H-M   'P 1'
#
loop_
_entity.id
_entity.type
_entity.pdbx_description
1 polymer ?
#
loop_
_entity_poly.entity_id
_entity_poly.type
_entity_poly.pdbx_seq_one_letter_code
_entity_poly.pdbx_strand_id
1 'polypeptide(L)'
;MQAVQVRCEGDLEEVAERVIWPLKRGIEPGVYAIKGQRTEVPVFNDSDEPVLLKEGENVGYWGTDKWHDRWEDINPFLMETKESPKGNERVDKLCELLERNAEGGALEPKVRGLVERYAQAFAVADNELSQTDLVEMKIET
;
A
#
# COMPACT_ATOMS: atom_id res chain seq x y z
N MET A 1 0.61 13.89 -16.77
CA MET A 1 1.87 13.64 -16.06
C MET A 1 2.98 14.24 -16.89
N GLN A 2 3.78 15.14 -16.31
CA GLN A 2 4.90 15.80 -16.98
C GLN A 2 6.17 15.52 -16.18
N ALA A 3 7.28 15.24 -16.85
CA ALA A 3 8.56 15.04 -16.17
C ALA A 3 9.37 16.34 -16.20
N VAL A 4 10.09 16.62 -15.11
CA VAL A 4 11.04 17.74 -15.03
C VAL A 4 12.43 17.20 -14.74
N GLN A 5 13.44 17.80 -15.35
CA GLN A 5 14.82 17.48 -15.05
C GLN A 5 15.21 18.14 -13.73
N VAL A 6 15.77 17.35 -12.82
CA VAL A 6 16.32 17.82 -11.54
C VAL A 6 17.82 17.63 -11.51
N ARG A 7 18.52 18.52 -10.79
CA ARG A 7 19.94 18.40 -10.52
C ARG A 7 20.14 17.87 -9.11
N CYS A 8 20.92 16.81 -8.99
CA CYS A 8 21.27 16.17 -7.72
C CYS A 8 22.69 16.62 -7.33
N GLU A 9 22.79 17.56 -6.40
CA GLU A 9 24.08 18.06 -5.93
C GLU A 9 24.74 17.06 -4.96
N GLY A 10 26.05 16.82 -5.15
CA GLY A 10 26.88 15.94 -4.31
C GLY A 10 27.82 15.05 -5.13
N ASP A 11 28.70 14.34 -4.41
CA ASP A 11 29.61 13.36 -5.01
C ASP A 11 28.83 12.08 -5.33
N LEU A 12 28.46 11.97 -6.61
CA LEU A 12 27.74 10.84 -7.18
C LEU A 12 28.66 10.10 -8.14
N GLU A 13 28.57 8.77 -8.14
CA GLU A 13 29.10 7.95 -9.23
C GLU A 13 28.43 8.36 -10.57
N GLU A 14 29.06 8.00 -11.69
CA GLU A 14 28.57 8.37 -13.02
C GLU A 14 27.10 7.94 -13.26
N VAL A 15 26.73 6.80 -12.68
CA VAL A 15 25.36 6.30 -12.60
C VAL A 15 25.13 5.75 -11.19
N ALA A 16 24.13 6.27 -10.47
CA ALA A 16 23.75 5.78 -9.16
C ALA A 16 22.23 5.72 -8.99
N GLU A 17 21.73 4.63 -8.40
CA GLU A 17 20.33 4.54 -7.97
C GLU A 17 20.19 5.15 -6.58
N ARG A 18 19.29 6.12 -6.44
CA ARG A 18 19.05 6.84 -5.18
C ARG A 18 17.56 7.07 -4.98
N VAL A 19 17.14 7.16 -3.72
CA VAL A 19 15.79 7.60 -3.39
C VAL A 19 15.73 9.12 -3.46
N ILE A 20 14.74 9.67 -4.15
CA ILE A 20 14.42 11.10 -4.09
C ILE A 20 13.23 11.30 -3.16
N TRP A 21 13.42 12.17 -2.18
CA TRP A 21 12.42 12.58 -1.20
C TRP A 21 11.95 13.99 -1.51
N PRO A 22 10.71 14.16 -1.99
CA PRO A 22 10.18 15.45 -2.39
C PRO A 22 9.82 16.32 -1.18
N LEU A 23 10.07 17.62 -1.31
CA LEU A 23 9.59 18.64 -0.37
C LEU A 23 8.38 19.40 -0.91
N LYS A 24 8.06 19.23 -2.20
CA LYS A 24 6.90 19.82 -2.87
C LYS A 24 5.79 18.79 -3.11
N ARG A 25 4.55 19.25 -2.97
CA ARG A 25 3.37 18.52 -3.45
C ARG A 25 3.43 18.32 -4.96
N GLY A 26 2.78 17.26 -5.43
CA GLY A 26 2.78 16.90 -6.83
C GLY A 26 4.04 16.15 -7.29
N ILE A 27 4.99 15.88 -6.40
CA ILE A 27 6.13 14.99 -6.68
C ILE A 27 6.05 13.85 -5.69
N GLU A 28 6.12 12.62 -6.18
CA GLU A 28 6.09 11.42 -5.36
C GLU A 28 7.50 10.90 -5.06
N PRO A 29 7.75 10.39 -3.84
CA PRO A 29 9.01 9.75 -3.52
C PRO A 29 9.21 8.48 -4.36
N GLY A 30 10.46 8.18 -4.71
CA GLY A 30 10.77 7.00 -5.50
C GLY A 30 12.26 6.77 -5.70
N VAL A 31 12.59 5.62 -6.28
CA VAL A 31 13.97 5.27 -6.68
C VAL A 31 14.21 5.77 -8.10
N TYR A 32 15.28 6.53 -8.28
CA TYR A 32 15.66 7.12 -9.57
C TYR A 32 17.11 6.77 -9.91
N ALA A 33 17.34 6.49 -11.20
CA ALA A 33 18.69 6.36 -11.75
C ALA A 33 19.24 7.75 -12.04
N ILE A 34 20.12 8.24 -11.18
CA ILE A 34 20.80 9.53 -11.37
C ILE A 34 22.03 9.32 -12.24
N LYS A 35 22.10 10.03 -13.37
CA LYS A 35 23.22 9.99 -14.31
C LYS A 35 23.86 11.35 -14.41
N GLY A 36 25.16 11.45 -14.13
CA GLY A 36 25.88 12.73 -14.20
C GLY A 36 25.19 13.86 -13.42
N GLN A 37 24.77 13.58 -12.19
CA GLN A 37 24.05 14.52 -11.30
C GLN A 37 22.67 14.99 -11.81
N ARG A 38 22.06 14.27 -12.75
CA ARG A 38 20.73 14.62 -13.28
C ARG A 38 19.81 13.41 -13.34
N THR A 39 18.53 13.65 -13.14
CA THR A 39 17.47 12.68 -13.41
C THR A 39 16.19 13.42 -13.79
N GLU A 40 15.22 12.68 -14.32
CA GLU A 40 13.87 13.17 -14.57
C GLU A 40 12.94 12.69 -13.46
N VAL A 41 12.10 13.59 -12.96
CA VAL A 41 11.15 13.33 -11.89
C VAL A 41 9.74 13.66 -12.39
N PRO A 42 8.76 12.76 -12.24
CA PRO A 42 7.38 13.02 -12.60
C PRO A 42 6.76 14.06 -11.66
N VAL A 43 6.02 14.98 -12.26
CA VAL A 43 5.25 16.01 -11.59
C VAL A 43 3.78 15.87 -11.96
N PHE A 44 2.94 15.95 -10.94
CA PHE A 44 1.50 15.93 -10.98
C PHE A 44 1.00 17.27 -10.45
N ASN A 45 0.08 17.89 -11.17
CA ASN A 45 -0.70 18.97 -10.58
C ASN A 45 -1.94 18.36 -9.96
N ASP A 46 -1.97 18.28 -8.63
CA ASP A 46 -3.08 17.78 -7.83
C ASP A 46 -4.07 18.90 -7.44
N SER A 47 -3.89 20.10 -7.98
CA SER A 47 -4.71 21.27 -7.71
C SER A 47 -5.37 21.83 -8.97
N ASP A 48 -6.42 22.61 -8.77
CA ASP A 48 -7.11 23.34 -9.85
C ASP A 48 -6.32 24.59 -10.31
N GLU A 49 -5.24 24.95 -9.61
CA GLU A 49 -4.38 26.08 -9.93
C GLU A 49 -3.12 25.65 -10.69
N PRO A 50 -2.55 26.48 -11.57
CA PRO A 50 -1.34 26.13 -12.29
C PRO A 50 -0.12 26.09 -11.35
N VAL A 51 0.61 24.96 -11.37
CA VAL A 51 1.88 24.82 -10.66
C VAL A 51 3.01 25.39 -11.50
N LEU A 52 3.73 26.37 -10.95
CA LEU A 52 4.93 26.95 -11.53
C LEU A 52 6.18 26.41 -10.81
N LEU A 53 7.10 25.81 -11.56
CA LEU A 53 8.42 25.40 -11.09
C LEU A 53 9.47 26.32 -11.71
N LYS A 54 10.39 26.84 -10.90
CA LYS A 54 11.47 27.73 -11.37
C LYS A 54 12.80 26.98 -11.46
N GLU A 55 13.65 27.42 -12.37
CA GLU A 55 15.03 26.93 -12.42
C GLU A 55 15.76 27.25 -11.09
N GLY A 56 16.49 26.26 -10.58
CA GLY A 56 17.19 26.36 -9.29
C GLY A 56 16.30 26.19 -8.06
N GLU A 57 15.00 25.96 -8.23
CA GLU A 57 14.12 25.68 -7.12
C GLU A 57 14.42 24.30 -6.50
N ASN A 58 14.55 24.27 -5.16
CA ASN A 58 14.73 23.03 -4.43
C ASN A 58 13.40 22.28 -4.36
N VAL A 59 13.36 21.09 -4.96
CA VAL A 59 12.19 20.21 -5.00
C VAL A 59 12.25 19.05 -4.02
N GLY A 60 13.39 18.83 -3.36
CA GLY A 60 13.63 17.66 -2.51
C GLY A 60 15.09 17.42 -2.16
N TYR A 61 15.34 16.28 -1.53
CA TYR A 61 16.67 15.75 -1.26
C TYR A 61 16.79 14.31 -1.75
N TRP A 62 18.02 13.81 -1.90
CA TRP A 62 18.28 12.45 -2.35
C TRP A 62 19.20 11.73 -1.37
N GLY A 63 19.08 10.40 -1.28
CA GLY A 63 19.83 9.60 -0.33
C GLY A 63 19.94 8.13 -0.70
N THR A 64 20.78 7.41 0.06
CA THR A 64 20.87 5.94 0.08
C THR A 64 19.99 5.30 1.13
N ASP A 65 19.21 6.10 1.85
CA ASP A 65 18.28 5.60 2.85
C ASP A 65 17.43 4.52 2.20
N LYS A 66 17.45 3.33 2.79
CA LYS A 66 16.69 2.22 2.24
C LYS A 66 15.23 2.64 2.26
N TRP A 67 14.55 2.48 1.13
CA TRP A 67 13.08 2.54 1.06
C TRP A 67 12.40 1.57 2.06
N HIS A 68 13.17 0.67 2.67
CA HIS A 68 12.75 -0.32 3.66
C HIS A 68 12.33 0.23 5.02
N ASP A 69 12.81 1.38 5.51
CA ASP A 69 12.49 1.77 6.91
C ASP A 69 11.02 2.15 7.13
N ARG A 70 10.18 2.15 6.08
CA ARG A 70 8.71 2.22 6.20
C ARG A 70 7.97 1.05 5.59
N TRP A 71 8.64 0.08 4.97
CA TRP A 71 7.96 -1.10 4.41
C TRP A 71 7.63 -2.13 5.52
N GLU A 72 8.42 -2.16 6.59
CA GLU A 72 8.15 -3.00 7.77
C GLU A 72 6.96 -2.45 8.57
N ASP A 73 6.77 -1.12 8.53
CA ASP A 73 5.62 -0.42 9.13
C ASP A 73 4.39 -0.39 8.20
N ILE A 74 4.57 -0.61 6.90
CA ILE A 74 3.49 -0.70 5.90
C ILE A 74 3.47 -2.13 5.39
N ASN A 75 2.84 -3.02 6.16
CA ASN A 75 2.41 -4.30 5.63
C ASN A 75 1.59 -4.02 4.35
N PRO A 76 1.94 -4.55 3.18
CA PRO A 76 1.16 -4.36 1.95
C PRO A 76 -0.29 -4.84 2.09
N PHE A 77 -0.58 -5.67 3.09
CA PHE A 77 -1.92 -6.10 3.49
C PHE A 77 -2.65 -5.11 4.44
N LEU A 78 -1.95 -4.14 5.04
CA LEU A 78 -2.54 -3.06 5.85
C LEU A 78 -3.16 -1.93 5.01
N MET A 79 -3.01 -1.95 3.68
CA MET A 79 -3.81 -1.10 2.78
C MET A 79 -5.29 -1.50 2.77
N GLU A 80 -5.66 -2.64 3.37
CA GLU A 80 -7.01 -2.87 3.83
C GLU A 80 -7.14 -2.55 5.33
N THR A 81 -7.07 -1.26 5.68
CA THR A 81 -7.79 -0.75 6.87
C THR A 81 -9.29 -0.83 6.63
N LYS A 82 -9.82 -2.03 6.40
CA LYS A 82 -11.21 -2.32 6.69
C LYS A 82 -11.21 -2.67 8.17
N GLU A 83 -11.68 -1.74 8.99
CA GLU A 83 -12.05 -2.05 10.36
C GLU A 83 -12.78 -3.38 10.36
N SER A 84 -12.26 -4.37 11.10
CA SER A 84 -12.92 -5.66 11.25
C SER A 84 -14.30 -5.38 11.86
N PRO A 85 -15.40 -5.80 11.22
CA PRO A 85 -16.74 -5.55 11.75
C PRO A 85 -16.85 -6.15 13.16
N LYS A 86 -17.44 -5.40 14.09
CA LYS A 86 -17.52 -5.79 15.51
C LYS A 86 -18.96 -6.14 15.88
N GLY A 87 -19.13 -7.08 16.80
CA GLY A 87 -20.44 -7.43 17.34
C GLY A 87 -21.40 -7.96 16.26
N ASN A 88 -22.61 -7.40 16.22
CA ASN A 88 -23.69 -7.89 15.34
C ASN A 88 -23.37 -7.72 13.85
N GLU A 89 -22.67 -6.65 13.47
CA GLU A 89 -22.27 -6.40 12.07
C GLU A 89 -21.38 -7.51 11.50
N ARG A 90 -20.60 -8.16 12.38
CA ARG A 90 -19.75 -9.28 12.01
C ARG A 90 -20.57 -10.54 11.68
N VAL A 91 -21.63 -10.78 12.46
CA VAL A 91 -22.53 -11.92 12.28
C VAL A 91 -23.34 -11.76 11.00
N ASP A 92 -23.82 -10.54 10.73
CA ASP A 92 -24.54 -10.21 9.51
C ASP A 92 -23.67 -10.44 8.27
N LYS A 93 -22.42 -9.96 8.30
CA LYS A 93 -21.45 -10.17 7.21
C LYS A 93 -21.10 -11.65 7.02
N LEU A 94 -20.96 -12.41 8.10
CA LEU A 94 -20.72 -13.86 8.02
C LEU A 94 -21.92 -14.59 7.39
N CYS A 95 -23.14 -14.24 7.78
CA CYS A 95 -24.35 -14.79 7.17
C CYS A 95 -24.46 -14.44 5.68
N GLU A 96 -24.18 -13.19 5.29
CA GLU A 96 -24.15 -12.76 3.89
C GLU A 96 -23.14 -13.57 3.07
N LEU A 97 -21.91 -13.74 3.57
CA LEU A 97 -20.87 -14.52 2.89
C LEU A 97 -21.28 -15.98 2.71
N LEU A 98 -21.90 -16.58 3.73
CA LEU A 98 -22.36 -17.96 3.67
C LEU A 98 -23.54 -18.13 2.71
N GLU A 99 -24.47 -17.18 2.67
CA GLU A 99 -25.60 -17.17 1.73
C GLU A 99 -25.13 -17.00 0.29
N ARG A 100 -24.16 -16.13 0.05
CA ARG A 100 -23.55 -15.93 -1.27
C ARG A 100 -22.82 -17.17 -1.78
N ASN A 101 -22.17 -17.92 -0.87
CA ASN A 101 -21.41 -19.11 -1.21
C ASN A 101 -22.25 -20.39 -1.22
N ALA A 102 -23.47 -20.37 -0.67
CA ALA A 102 -24.37 -21.50 -0.69
C ALA A 102 -24.95 -21.69 -2.08
N GLU A 103 -24.86 -22.91 -2.63
CA GLU A 103 -25.42 -23.26 -3.95
C GLU A 103 -26.95 -23.03 -4.05
N GLY A 104 -27.64 -22.89 -2.91
CA GLY A 104 -29.08 -22.61 -2.81
C GLY A 104 -29.48 -21.18 -2.42
N GLY A 105 -28.51 -20.26 -2.27
CA GLY A 105 -28.74 -18.83 -2.04
C GLY A 105 -29.34 -18.40 -0.69
N ALA A 106 -29.94 -19.31 0.08
CA ALA A 106 -30.50 -19.01 1.41
C ALA A 106 -29.99 -19.99 2.47
N LEU A 107 -29.61 -19.45 3.63
CA LEU A 107 -29.18 -20.23 4.78
C LEU A 107 -30.39 -20.81 5.52
N GLU A 108 -30.39 -22.11 5.81
CA GLU A 108 -31.44 -22.70 6.64
C GLU A 108 -31.47 -22.06 8.05
N PRO A 109 -32.65 -21.88 8.66
CA PRO A 109 -32.77 -21.24 9.97
C PRO A 109 -31.93 -21.90 11.09
N LYS A 110 -31.77 -23.22 11.01
CA LYS A 110 -30.94 -23.98 11.96
C LYS A 110 -29.45 -23.68 11.80
N VAL A 111 -29.00 -23.53 10.56
CA VAL A 111 -27.61 -23.18 10.23
C VAL A 111 -27.33 -21.74 10.65
N ARG A 112 -28.27 -20.81 10.39
CA ARG A 112 -28.16 -19.42 10.86
C ARG A 112 -28.00 -19.34 12.38
N GLY A 113 -28.84 -20.06 13.14
CA GLY A 113 -28.72 -20.09 14.61
C GLY A 113 -27.41 -20.71 15.12
N LEU A 114 -26.77 -21.60 14.35
CA LEU A 114 -25.44 -22.12 14.67
C LEU A 114 -24.35 -21.08 14.38
N VAL A 115 -24.45 -20.39 13.25
CA VAL A 115 -23.52 -19.31 12.86
C VAL A 115 -23.54 -18.18 13.88
N GLU A 116 -24.72 -17.73 14.32
CA GLU A 116 -24.86 -16.71 15.36
C GLU A 116 -24.19 -17.13 16.68
N ARG A 117 -24.34 -18.41 17.07
CA ARG A 117 -23.79 -18.94 18.33
C ARG A 117 -22.27 -19.10 18.29
N TYR A 118 -21.72 -19.50 17.15
CA TYR A 118 -20.30 -19.84 17.00
C TYR A 118 -19.56 -18.89 16.06
N ALA A 119 -20.07 -17.66 15.89
CA ALA A 119 -19.53 -16.69 14.95
C ALA A 119 -18.02 -16.45 15.13
N GLN A 120 -17.53 -16.49 16.36
CA GLN A 120 -16.13 -16.30 16.74
C GLN A 120 -15.16 -17.38 16.21
N ALA A 121 -15.67 -18.53 15.77
CA ALA A 121 -14.84 -19.62 15.22
C ALA A 121 -14.46 -19.40 13.75
N PHE A 122 -15.08 -18.43 13.07
CA PHE A 122 -14.86 -18.12 11.67
C PHE A 122 -14.08 -16.82 11.53
N ALA A 123 -13.12 -16.73 10.62
CA ALA A 123 -12.53 -15.46 10.22
C ALA A 123 -13.43 -14.78 9.17
N VAL A 124 -13.82 -13.52 9.40
CA VAL A 124 -14.65 -12.74 8.45
C VAL A 124 -13.80 -11.80 7.58
N ALA A 125 -12.52 -11.65 7.93
CA ALA A 125 -11.53 -10.87 7.20
C ALA A 125 -10.14 -11.50 7.40
N ASP A 126 -9.22 -11.23 6.46
CA ASP A 126 -7.87 -11.82 6.46
C ASP A 126 -7.06 -11.43 7.69
N ASN A 127 -7.33 -10.26 8.28
CA ASN A 127 -6.71 -9.82 9.54
C ASN A 127 -7.17 -10.63 10.77
N GLU A 128 -8.22 -11.44 10.67
CA GLU A 128 -8.68 -12.37 11.72
C GLU A 128 -7.99 -13.75 11.61
N LEU A 129 -7.22 -14.01 10.54
CA LEU A 129 -6.47 -15.25 10.32
C LEU A 129 -5.22 -15.28 11.20
N SER A 130 -5.40 -15.67 12.47
CA SER A 130 -4.33 -15.74 13.48
C SER A 130 -3.63 -17.11 13.58
N GLN A 131 -4.02 -18.09 12.76
CA GLN A 131 -3.54 -19.48 12.85
C GLN A 131 -2.94 -20.06 11.56
N THR A 132 -2.77 -19.26 10.51
CA THR A 132 -2.02 -19.70 9.33
C THR A 132 -0.61 -19.16 9.43
N ASP A 133 0.30 -19.94 10.01
CA ASP A 133 1.72 -19.71 9.77
C ASP A 133 1.95 -19.84 8.26
N LEU A 134 2.19 -18.72 7.59
CA LEU A 134 2.56 -18.68 6.18
C LEU A 134 3.87 -19.45 6.03
N VAL A 135 3.78 -20.71 5.59
CA VAL A 135 4.96 -21.51 5.28
C VAL A 135 5.65 -20.85 4.09
N GLU A 136 6.79 -20.22 4.33
CA GLU A 136 7.64 -19.68 3.26
C GLU A 136 8.09 -20.83 2.35
N MET A 137 7.45 -20.96 1.18
CA MET A 137 7.98 -21.80 0.11
C MET A 137 9.10 -21.05 -0.60
N LYS A 138 10.35 -21.41 -0.32
CA LYS A 138 11.50 -20.92 -1.07
C LYS A 138 11.59 -21.68 -2.40
N ILE A 139 11.65 -20.93 -3.50
CA ILE A 139 12.00 -21.48 -4.82
C ILE A 139 13.53 -21.63 -4.83
N GLU A 140 14.01 -22.87 -4.83
CA GLU A 140 15.40 -23.16 -5.15
C GLU A 140 15.60 -22.94 -6.66
N THR A 141 16.56 -22.07 -7.02
CA THR A 141 16.94 -21.79 -8.41
C THR A 141 18.22 -22.52 -8.77
#